data_AF-A0A9E5FYJ6-F1
#
_entry.id   AF-A0A9E5FYJ6-F1
#
_cell.length_a   1.000
_cell.length_b   1.000
_cell.length_c   1.000
_cell.angle_alpha   90.00
_cell.angle_beta   90.00
_cell.angle_gamma   90.00
#
_symmetry.space_group_name_H-M   'P 1'
#
loop_
_entity.id
_entity.type
_entity.pdbx_description
1 polymer ?
#
loop_
_entity_poly.entity_id
_entity_poly.type
_entity_poly.pdbx_seq_one_letter_code
_entity_poly.pdbx_strand_id
1 'polypeptide(L)'
;MTRMAFGCRSSTTLRKKLRGRPSSEMRSCNSLTGTLRLASATSRRLCSTMCLRTGTIGVVACTALIGDAAMAAAPVSEVVESTPMSMNWSLIGWGVLAILAVAIVMRVEWFRASPRVGPAWQLRAEPSVFGFGAAFLAAAVGAQVLLMAFGVTADSPPLMQRALQGIGGHGAQLAVVAFILLARRFRPRGATTAVARGGVHQHPRAPLEAIMMAVVAALLLWPVIRAVGGSIGAIEHWFGTSNPAVGHQTIDALLKAGAHDPWWWLTIASAVVLAPIAEEFVYRGLLQQGLKATGLGTRTAIVITSFLFAIVHWGALTEGSRLVGLTTLFILAVGWGMLYERTGRIAAPVLAHAIFNATNVLIAFNN
;
A
#
# COMPACT_ATOMS: atom_id res chain seq x y z
N MET A 1 26.27 15.40 13.35
CA MET A 1 27.39 16.34 13.15
C MET A 1 28.18 16.39 14.43
N THR A 2 29.29 15.66 14.50
CA THR A 2 30.16 15.68 15.69
C THR A 2 31.06 16.92 15.57
N ARG A 3 30.77 17.97 16.34
CA ARG A 3 31.72 19.10 16.48
C ARG A 3 32.76 18.68 17.51
N MET A 4 33.94 18.27 17.04
CA MET A 4 35.12 18.25 17.91
C MET A 4 35.73 19.65 17.88
N ALA A 5 35.62 20.37 18.99
CA ALA A 5 36.36 21.60 19.20
C ALA A 5 37.75 21.22 19.74
N PHE A 6 38.78 21.35 18.93
CA PHE A 6 40.16 21.30 19.42
C PHE A 6 40.62 22.73 19.67
N GLY A 7 40.75 23.11 20.95
CA GLY A 7 41.42 24.35 21.32
C GLY A 7 42.90 24.26 20.98
N CYS A 8 43.37 24.96 19.95
CA CYS A 8 44.79 25.05 19.65
C CYS A 8 45.14 26.46 19.17
N ARG A 9 46.04 27.14 19.90
CA ARG A 9 46.41 28.56 19.72
C ARG A 9 47.53 28.81 18.69
N SER A 10 47.90 27.86 17.82
CA SER A 10 48.89 28.14 16.78
C SER A 10 48.69 27.32 15.50
N SER A 11 48.87 27.98 14.36
CA SER A 11 48.69 27.44 13.00
C SER A 11 49.72 26.37 12.62
N THR A 12 50.87 26.37 13.29
CA THR A 12 52.01 25.49 13.01
C THR A 12 51.79 24.07 13.53
N THR A 13 51.04 23.90 14.62
CA THR A 13 50.78 22.59 15.27
C THR A 13 49.67 21.80 14.56
N LEU A 14 48.71 22.49 13.93
CA LEU A 14 47.61 21.87 13.19
C LEU A 14 48.09 21.19 11.90
N ARG A 15 49.03 21.81 11.17
CA ARG A 15 49.61 21.25 9.93
C ARG A 15 50.42 19.98 10.16
N LYS A 16 51.10 19.84 11.31
CA LYS A 16 51.84 18.61 11.66
C LYS A 16 50.92 17.42 11.95
N LYS A 17 49.74 17.65 12.56
CA LYS A 17 48.74 16.59 12.81
C LYS A 17 47.97 16.14 11.56
N LEU A 18 48.07 16.87 10.45
CA LEU A 18 47.35 16.59 9.20
C LEU A 18 48.24 16.00 8.09
N ARG A 19 49.54 15.77 8.33
CA ARG A 19 50.42 15.06 7.39
C ARG A 19 49.97 13.60 7.25
N GLY A 20 49.34 13.28 6.12
CA GLY A 20 48.98 11.91 5.73
C GLY A 20 47.52 11.67 5.32
N ARG A 21 46.64 12.69 5.31
CA ARG A 21 45.25 12.51 4.84
C ARG A 21 45.01 13.08 3.44
N PRO A 22 44.29 12.37 2.56
CA PRO A 22 44.05 12.81 1.18
C PRO A 22 43.19 14.08 1.11
N SER A 23 43.54 14.99 0.20
CA SER A 23 42.93 16.32 0.03
C SER A 23 41.44 16.30 -0.36
N SER A 24 40.92 15.15 -0.80
CA SER A 24 39.53 14.95 -1.21
C SER A 24 38.51 14.98 -0.06
N GLU A 25 38.94 15.00 1.21
CA GLU A 25 38.04 14.95 2.38
C GLU A 25 37.85 16.28 3.13
N MET A 26 38.47 17.38 2.67
CA MET A 26 38.41 18.68 3.34
C MET A 26 37.61 19.71 2.52
N ARG A 27 36.51 20.24 3.07
CA ARG A 27 35.69 21.27 2.40
C ARG A 27 36.02 22.72 2.79
N SER A 28 36.44 23.01 4.03
CA SER A 28 37.03 24.31 4.37
C SER A 28 37.77 24.28 5.72
N CYS A 29 38.75 25.17 5.87
CA CYS A 29 39.53 25.37 7.10
C CYS A 29 39.45 26.85 7.47
N ASN A 30 38.98 27.17 8.68
CA ASN A 30 38.86 28.56 9.14
C ASN A 30 39.93 28.84 10.20
N SER A 31 40.96 29.61 9.84
CA SER A 31 42.20 29.76 10.63
C SER A 31 42.02 30.55 11.93
N LEU A 32 40.95 31.34 12.07
CA LEU A 32 40.67 32.16 13.25
C LEU A 32 40.02 31.38 14.42
N THR A 33 39.38 30.23 14.17
CA THR A 33 38.59 29.51 15.20
C THR A 33 38.98 28.04 15.42
N GLY A 34 39.92 27.49 14.64
CA GLY A 34 40.43 26.12 14.85
C GLY A 34 39.42 25.00 14.61
N THR A 35 38.36 25.24 13.83
CA THR A 35 37.31 24.24 13.56
C THR A 35 37.50 23.53 12.23
N LEU A 36 37.36 22.19 12.24
CA LEU A 36 37.54 21.30 11.08
C LEU A 36 36.25 20.49 10.86
N ARG A 37 35.71 20.49 9.63
CA ARG A 37 34.53 19.70 9.25
C ARG A 37 34.94 18.54 8.34
N LEU A 38 34.75 17.30 8.82
CA LEU A 38 34.95 16.08 8.03
C LEU A 38 33.62 15.61 7.41
N ALA A 39 33.68 15.17 6.15
CA ALA A 39 32.57 14.54 5.44
C ALA A 39 32.62 13.02 5.66
N SER A 40 31.62 12.45 6.34
CA SER A 40 31.53 11.01 6.54
C SER A 40 30.85 10.29 5.37
N ALA A 41 31.61 9.36 4.77
CA ALA A 41 31.19 8.10 4.13
C ALA A 41 30.26 8.15 2.89
N THR A 42 30.87 8.14 1.70
CA THR A 42 30.24 7.58 0.50
C THR A 42 30.24 6.05 0.60
N SER A 43 29.05 5.52 0.77
CA SER A 43 28.84 4.12 1.08
C SER A 43 28.85 3.23 -0.18
N ARG A 44 29.98 2.57 -0.47
CA ARG A 44 29.99 1.34 -1.28
C ARG A 44 29.48 0.12 -0.50
N ARG A 45 29.45 0.19 0.85
CA ARG A 45 28.93 -0.90 1.70
C ARG A 45 27.41 -1.04 1.59
N LEU A 46 26.62 0.03 1.60
CA LEU A 46 25.15 0.00 1.43
C LEU A 46 24.74 -0.54 0.05
N CYS A 47 25.50 -0.27 -1.02
CA CYS A 47 25.21 -0.84 -2.34
C CYS A 47 25.49 -2.35 -2.38
N SER A 48 26.56 -2.81 -1.71
CA SER A 48 26.85 -4.23 -1.54
C SER A 48 25.83 -4.95 -0.64
N THR A 49 25.38 -4.35 0.47
CA THR A 49 24.33 -4.95 1.32
C THR A 49 22.96 -4.95 0.64
N MET A 50 22.68 -3.96 -0.21
CA MET A 50 21.42 -3.89 -0.97
C MET A 50 21.37 -4.93 -2.10
N CYS A 51 22.48 -5.17 -2.82
CA CYS A 51 22.52 -6.17 -3.89
C CYS A 51 22.53 -7.62 -3.37
N LEU A 52 23.19 -7.89 -2.23
CA LEU A 52 23.23 -9.26 -1.68
C LEU A 52 21.97 -9.69 -0.92
N ARG A 53 21.08 -8.77 -0.51
CA ARG A 53 19.85 -9.11 0.25
C ARG A 53 18.54 -8.98 -0.54
N THR A 54 18.54 -8.31 -1.69
CA THR A 54 17.36 -8.25 -2.57
C THR A 54 17.25 -9.46 -3.49
N GLY A 55 18.38 -10.08 -3.86
CA GLY A 55 18.42 -11.28 -4.71
C GLY A 55 17.70 -12.50 -4.14
N THR A 56 17.65 -12.66 -2.81
CA THR A 56 16.97 -13.80 -2.16
C THR A 56 15.46 -13.58 -1.98
N ILE A 57 14.99 -12.33 -1.92
CA ILE A 57 13.55 -12.00 -1.75
C ILE A 57 12.82 -12.05 -3.09
N GLY A 58 13.50 -11.67 -4.19
CA GLY A 58 12.93 -11.72 -5.54
C GLY A 58 12.75 -13.14 -6.09
N VAL A 59 13.68 -14.06 -5.77
CA VAL A 59 13.64 -15.43 -6.30
C VAL A 59 12.53 -16.28 -5.66
N VAL A 60 12.26 -16.13 -4.35
CA VAL A 60 11.18 -16.88 -3.68
C VAL A 60 9.78 -16.37 -4.05
N ALA A 61 9.63 -15.06 -4.33
CA ALA A 61 8.36 -14.49 -4.75
C ALA A 61 8.04 -14.75 -6.24
N CYS A 62 9.06 -14.78 -7.11
CA CYS A 62 8.85 -15.07 -8.54
C CYS A 62 8.54 -16.55 -8.81
N THR A 63 9.10 -17.49 -8.04
CA THR A 63 8.76 -18.92 -8.18
C THR A 63 7.31 -19.23 -7.80
N ALA A 64 6.69 -18.42 -6.94
CA ALA A 64 5.29 -18.57 -6.56
C ALA A 64 4.29 -18.07 -7.63
N LEU A 65 4.73 -17.19 -8.54
CA LEU A 65 3.91 -16.71 -9.66
C LEU A 65 3.93 -17.66 -10.86
N ILE A 66 4.92 -18.55 -10.93
CA ILE A 66 5.10 -19.51 -12.03
C ILE A 66 4.45 -20.88 -11.70
N GLY A 67 4.13 -21.15 -10.42
CA GLY A 67 3.63 -22.45 -9.96
C GLY A 67 2.18 -22.79 -10.34
N ASP A 68 1.33 -21.82 -10.68
CA ASP A 68 -0.10 -22.08 -11.02
C ASP A 68 -0.34 -22.25 -12.54
N ALA A 69 0.68 -22.07 -13.40
CA ALA A 69 0.51 -22.15 -14.85
C ALA A 69 0.69 -23.56 -15.45
N ALA A 70 0.86 -24.60 -14.62
CA ALA A 70 1.25 -25.95 -15.08
C ALA A 70 0.29 -27.08 -14.72
N MET A 71 -0.98 -26.80 -14.39
CA MET A 71 -1.99 -27.86 -14.18
C MET A 71 -3.32 -27.55 -14.87
N ALA A 72 -3.31 -27.46 -16.20
CA ALA A 72 -4.52 -27.49 -17.01
C ALA A 72 -4.34 -28.50 -18.16
N ALA A 73 -4.65 -29.77 -17.89
CA ALA A 73 -5.08 -30.75 -18.89
C ALA A 73 -5.52 -32.07 -18.21
N ALA A 74 -6.82 -32.28 -18.04
CA ALA A 74 -7.42 -33.62 -18.09
C ALA A 74 -8.93 -33.49 -18.41
N PRO A 75 -9.48 -34.26 -19.37
CA PRO A 75 -10.89 -34.18 -19.74
C PRO A 75 -11.79 -35.08 -18.88
N VAL A 76 -13.09 -34.80 -19.05
CA VAL A 76 -14.35 -35.21 -18.42
C VAL A 76 -14.55 -36.67 -17.98
N SER A 77 -15.39 -36.79 -16.94
CA SER A 77 -16.16 -37.90 -16.35
C SER A 77 -15.47 -38.79 -15.31
N GLU A 78 -15.82 -38.61 -14.03
CA GLU A 78 -16.27 -39.69 -13.13
C GLU A 78 -16.80 -39.16 -11.78
N VAL A 79 -17.92 -39.76 -11.36
CA VAL A 79 -18.46 -40.02 -10.02
C VAL A 79 -17.94 -39.16 -8.85
N VAL A 80 -18.89 -38.56 -8.12
CA VAL A 80 -18.68 -37.95 -6.78
C VAL A 80 -18.26 -39.04 -5.78
N GLU A 81 -16.97 -39.38 -5.77
CA GLU A 81 -16.33 -39.96 -4.59
C GLU A 81 -16.03 -38.82 -3.62
N SER A 82 -16.57 -38.92 -2.42
CA SER A 82 -16.14 -38.11 -1.28
C SER A 82 -14.67 -38.41 -1.02
N THR A 83 -13.77 -37.66 -1.64
CA THR A 83 -12.33 -37.81 -1.39
C THR A 83 -12.09 -37.61 0.10
N PRO A 84 -11.39 -38.55 0.78
CA PRO A 84 -10.97 -38.35 2.17
C PRO A 84 -10.15 -37.06 2.24
N MET A 85 -10.07 -36.41 3.41
CA MET A 85 -9.24 -35.22 3.68
C MET A 85 -7.86 -35.32 3.00
N SER A 86 -7.78 -34.96 1.73
CA SER A 86 -6.56 -35.02 0.97
C SER A 86 -5.83 -33.77 1.38
N MET A 87 -4.68 -33.98 2.02
CA MET A 87 -3.82 -32.91 2.48
C MET A 87 -3.63 -31.93 1.32
N ASN A 88 -4.21 -30.73 1.42
CA ASN A 88 -4.12 -29.74 0.36
C ASN A 88 -2.70 -29.16 0.39
N TRP A 89 -1.77 -29.83 -0.29
CA TRP A 89 -0.35 -29.46 -0.36
C TRP A 89 -0.14 -28.01 -0.82
N SER A 90 -1.06 -27.48 -1.64
CA SER A 90 -1.04 -26.07 -2.05
C SER A 90 -1.28 -25.13 -0.86
N LEU A 91 -2.25 -25.42 0.00
CA LEU A 91 -2.56 -24.60 1.18
C LEU A 91 -1.40 -24.61 2.18
N ILE A 92 -0.77 -25.76 2.38
CA ILE A 92 0.44 -25.89 3.22
C ILE A 92 1.58 -25.05 2.63
N GLY A 93 1.81 -25.16 1.31
CA GLY A 93 2.81 -24.37 0.61
C GLY A 93 2.59 -22.86 0.79
N TRP A 94 1.36 -22.39 0.59
CA TRP A 94 0.99 -21.00 0.84
C TRP A 94 1.16 -20.59 2.31
N GLY A 95 0.82 -21.48 3.25
CA GLY A 95 1.04 -21.26 4.69
C GLY A 95 2.51 -21.06 5.04
N VAL A 96 3.41 -21.88 4.50
CA VAL A 96 4.86 -21.74 4.68
C VAL A 96 5.35 -20.42 4.07
N LEU A 97 4.94 -20.09 2.84
CA LEU A 97 5.30 -18.82 2.20
C LEU A 97 4.77 -17.60 2.97
N ALA A 98 3.57 -17.69 3.55
CA ALA A 98 2.99 -16.63 4.38
C ALA A 98 3.82 -16.41 5.65
N ILE A 99 4.21 -17.49 6.35
CA ILE A 99 5.07 -17.41 7.53
C ILE A 99 6.42 -16.78 7.17
N LEU A 100 7.03 -17.19 6.04
CA LEU A 100 8.27 -16.60 5.54
C LEU A 100 8.10 -15.11 5.23
N ALA A 101 7.01 -14.72 4.56
CA ALA A 101 6.72 -13.33 4.24
C ALA A 101 6.57 -12.47 5.50
N VAL A 102 5.83 -12.94 6.49
CA VAL A 102 5.68 -12.28 7.80
C VAL A 102 7.03 -12.19 8.51
N ALA A 103 7.82 -13.27 8.52
CA ALA A 103 9.15 -13.28 9.12
C ALA A 103 10.10 -12.27 8.44
N ILE A 104 10.05 -12.13 7.10
CA ILE A 104 10.80 -11.12 6.35
C ILE A 104 10.42 -9.72 6.82
N VAL A 105 9.13 -9.39 6.84
CA VAL A 105 8.63 -8.07 7.29
C VAL A 105 9.04 -7.80 8.75
N MET A 106 9.05 -8.82 9.60
CA MET A 106 9.38 -8.72 11.02
C MET A 106 10.88 -8.75 11.35
N ARG A 107 11.75 -9.23 10.47
CA ARG A 107 13.19 -9.38 10.76
C ARG A 107 14.09 -8.47 9.91
N VAL A 108 13.65 -8.11 8.70
CA VAL A 108 14.47 -7.29 7.81
C VAL A 108 14.39 -5.83 8.26
N GLU A 109 15.55 -5.26 8.56
CA GLU A 109 15.68 -3.86 8.99
C GLU A 109 15.04 -2.88 8.00
N TRP A 110 15.07 -3.16 6.71
CA TRP A 110 14.42 -2.33 5.69
C TRP A 110 12.91 -2.11 5.93
N PHE A 111 12.21 -3.12 6.45
CA PHE A 111 10.80 -3.04 6.86
C PHE A 111 10.62 -2.64 8.32
N ARG A 112 11.53 -3.02 9.21
CA ARG A 112 11.46 -2.65 10.63
C ARG A 112 11.85 -1.22 10.92
N ALA A 113 12.76 -0.66 10.14
CA ALA A 113 13.27 0.68 10.31
C ALA A 113 12.08 1.62 10.21
N SER A 114 11.67 2.12 11.37
CA SER A 114 10.73 3.21 11.47
C SER A 114 11.28 4.30 10.56
N PRO A 115 10.55 4.72 9.51
CA PRO A 115 10.90 6.00 8.95
C PRO A 115 10.83 7.03 10.06
N ARG A 116 11.70 8.00 9.93
CA ARG A 116 11.77 9.14 10.80
C ARG A 116 10.47 9.94 10.56
N VAL A 117 9.46 9.65 11.40
CA VAL A 117 8.12 10.25 11.59
C VAL A 117 7.62 11.23 10.52
N GLY A 118 6.51 10.89 9.85
CA GLY A 118 5.50 11.84 9.34
C GLY A 118 5.48 12.12 7.82
N PRO A 119 4.41 11.77 7.09
CA PRO A 119 4.21 12.27 5.72
C PRO A 119 3.75 13.74 5.73
N ALA A 120 3.93 14.40 4.59
CA ALA A 120 3.57 15.80 4.28
C ALA A 120 2.06 16.16 4.41
N TRP A 121 1.25 15.30 5.04
CA TRP A 121 -0.20 15.47 5.20
C TRP A 121 -0.49 16.43 6.37
N GLN A 122 -0.17 17.70 6.15
CA GLN A 122 -0.23 18.77 7.15
C GLN A 122 -1.68 19.28 7.32
N LEU A 123 -2.60 18.39 7.66
CA LEU A 123 -3.98 18.76 7.99
C LEU A 123 -4.21 18.63 9.49
N ARG A 124 -5.07 19.48 10.03
CA ARG A 124 -5.60 19.30 11.37
C ARG A 124 -6.54 18.08 11.40
N ALA A 125 -6.80 17.57 12.60
CA ALA A 125 -7.65 16.40 12.79
C ALA A 125 -9.07 16.62 12.27
N GLU A 126 -9.67 17.78 12.57
CA GLU A 126 -11.06 18.09 12.23
C GLU A 126 -11.32 18.06 10.72
N PRO A 127 -10.63 18.85 9.88
CA PRO A 127 -10.85 18.82 8.43
C PRO A 127 -10.48 17.48 7.79
N SER A 128 -9.62 16.68 8.42
CA SER A 128 -9.27 15.34 7.92
C SER A 128 -10.42 14.35 8.16
N VAL A 129 -10.91 14.25 9.40
CA VAL A 129 -11.98 13.29 9.76
C VAL A 129 -13.32 13.70 9.15
N PHE A 130 -13.69 14.99 9.22
CA PHE A 130 -14.89 15.47 8.53
C PHE A 130 -14.75 15.39 7.00
N GLY A 131 -13.54 15.62 6.49
CA GLY A 131 -13.21 15.44 5.08
C GLY A 131 -13.42 14.01 4.59
N PHE A 132 -13.07 13.02 5.40
CA PHE A 132 -13.34 11.61 5.10
C PHE A 132 -14.85 11.37 4.93
N GLY A 133 -15.68 11.82 5.88
CA GLY A 133 -17.13 11.71 5.76
C GLY A 133 -17.69 12.45 4.53
N ALA A 134 -17.20 13.67 4.28
CA ALA A 134 -17.58 14.45 3.11
C ALA A 134 -17.20 13.77 1.79
N ALA A 135 -16.05 13.08 1.73
CA ALA A 135 -15.63 12.34 0.56
C ALA A 135 -16.57 11.16 0.25
N PHE A 136 -17.12 10.48 1.26
CA PHE A 136 -18.13 9.43 1.05
C PHE A 136 -19.46 9.96 0.53
N LEU A 137 -19.94 11.07 1.11
CA LEU A 137 -21.15 11.74 0.61
C LEU A 137 -20.96 12.23 -0.82
N ALA A 138 -19.81 12.85 -1.11
CA ALA A 138 -19.46 13.27 -2.46
C ALA A 138 -19.34 12.10 -3.42
N ALA A 139 -18.83 10.94 -2.99
CA ALA A 139 -18.78 9.74 -3.81
C ALA A 139 -20.17 9.28 -4.24
N ALA A 140 -21.12 9.22 -3.30
CA ALA A 140 -22.49 8.83 -3.60
C ALA A 140 -23.15 9.82 -4.57
N VAL A 141 -23.02 11.12 -4.32
CA VAL A 141 -23.56 12.17 -5.20
C VAL A 141 -22.90 12.14 -6.58
N GLY A 142 -21.57 12.07 -6.64
CA GLY A 142 -20.81 12.07 -7.89
C GLY A 142 -21.12 10.87 -8.78
N ALA A 143 -21.26 9.67 -8.18
CA ALA A 143 -21.70 8.49 -8.90
C ALA A 143 -23.10 8.68 -9.49
N GLN A 144 -24.07 9.18 -8.69
CA GLN A 144 -25.44 9.38 -9.16
C GLN A 144 -25.57 10.46 -10.22
N VAL A 145 -24.84 11.57 -10.09
CA VAL A 145 -24.81 12.64 -11.09
C VAL A 145 -24.34 12.11 -12.44
N LEU A 146 -23.29 11.27 -12.46
CA LEU A 146 -22.78 10.74 -13.71
C LEU A 146 -23.72 9.70 -14.32
N LEU A 147 -24.38 8.87 -13.51
CA LEU A 147 -25.42 7.95 -13.99
C LEU A 147 -26.61 8.71 -14.61
N MET A 148 -27.08 9.78 -13.96
CA MET A 148 -28.18 10.60 -14.47
C MET A 148 -27.79 11.32 -15.76
N ALA A 149 -26.58 11.89 -15.82
CA ALA A 149 -26.09 12.61 -17.00
C ALA A 149 -26.01 11.73 -18.25
N PHE A 150 -25.77 10.43 -18.08
CA PHE A 150 -25.72 9.44 -19.16
C PHE A 150 -27.04 8.68 -19.35
N GLY A 151 -28.10 9.04 -18.62
CA GLY A 151 -29.40 8.39 -18.73
C GLY A 151 -29.38 6.90 -18.40
N VAL A 152 -28.53 6.47 -17.45
CA VAL A 152 -28.39 5.05 -17.09
C VAL A 152 -29.67 4.55 -16.42
N THR A 153 -30.24 3.48 -16.98
CA THR A 153 -31.44 2.78 -16.49
C THR A 153 -31.08 1.38 -15.97
N ALA A 154 -32.06 0.66 -15.43
CA ALA A 154 -31.88 -0.73 -14.99
C ALA A 154 -31.47 -1.68 -16.13
N ASP A 155 -31.86 -1.38 -17.37
CA ASP A 155 -31.56 -2.18 -18.56
C ASP A 155 -30.22 -1.81 -19.24
N SER A 156 -29.51 -0.83 -18.67
CA SER A 156 -28.23 -0.39 -19.21
C SER A 156 -27.12 -1.44 -19.05
N PRO A 157 -26.10 -1.46 -19.93
CA PRO A 157 -24.99 -2.40 -19.82
C PRO A 157 -24.33 -2.38 -18.43
N PRO A 158 -24.10 -3.53 -17.78
CA PRO A 158 -23.56 -3.57 -16.42
C PRO A 158 -22.17 -2.95 -16.26
N LEU A 159 -21.35 -2.97 -17.32
CA LEU A 159 -20.03 -2.33 -17.33
C LEU A 159 -20.14 -0.81 -17.45
N MET A 160 -21.10 -0.29 -18.22
CA MET A 160 -21.40 1.13 -18.29
C MET A 160 -21.73 1.68 -16.90
N GLN A 161 -22.66 1.01 -16.21
CA GLN A 161 -23.07 1.42 -14.87
C GLN A 161 -21.88 1.44 -13.90
N ARG A 162 -21.05 0.38 -13.89
CA ARG A 162 -19.86 0.31 -13.01
C ARG A 162 -18.78 1.33 -13.35
N ALA A 163 -18.51 1.54 -14.63
CA ALA A 163 -17.53 2.53 -15.08
C ALA A 163 -17.94 3.94 -14.64
N LEU A 164 -19.20 4.32 -14.90
CA LEU A 164 -19.72 5.65 -14.55
C LEU A 164 -19.84 5.83 -13.02
N GLN A 165 -20.28 4.80 -12.28
CA GLN A 165 -20.29 4.84 -10.81
C GLN A 165 -18.87 5.06 -10.25
N GLY A 166 -17.89 4.30 -10.75
CA GLY A 166 -16.50 4.44 -10.31
C GLY A 166 -15.91 5.81 -10.66
N ILE A 167 -16.08 6.29 -11.89
CA ILE A 167 -15.56 7.58 -12.32
C ILE A 167 -16.20 8.73 -11.53
N GLY A 168 -17.54 8.75 -11.45
CA GLY A 168 -18.27 9.79 -10.73
C GLY A 168 -17.94 9.77 -9.24
N GLY A 169 -17.92 8.59 -8.62
CA GLY A 169 -17.67 8.43 -7.19
C GLY A 169 -16.24 8.79 -6.79
N HIS A 170 -15.24 8.15 -7.41
CA HIS A 170 -13.84 8.40 -7.08
C HIS A 170 -13.37 9.79 -7.53
N GLY A 171 -13.90 10.30 -8.66
CA GLY A 171 -13.65 11.67 -9.10
C GLY A 171 -14.13 12.70 -8.06
N ALA A 172 -15.33 12.52 -7.52
CA ALA A 172 -15.87 13.39 -6.47
C ALA A 172 -15.09 13.28 -5.15
N GLN A 173 -14.65 12.08 -4.76
CA GLN A 173 -13.76 11.90 -3.61
C GLN A 173 -12.46 12.70 -3.78
N LEU A 174 -11.82 12.61 -4.95
CA LEU A 174 -10.59 13.34 -5.23
C LEU A 174 -10.80 14.85 -5.28
N ALA A 175 -11.95 15.33 -5.75
CA ALA A 175 -12.30 16.75 -5.70
C ALA A 175 -12.39 17.25 -4.24
N VAL A 176 -13.01 16.49 -3.34
CA VAL A 176 -13.06 16.81 -1.89
C VAL A 176 -11.65 16.82 -1.31
N VAL A 177 -10.85 15.79 -1.57
CA VAL A 177 -9.48 15.71 -1.06
C VAL A 177 -8.65 16.90 -1.57
N ALA A 178 -8.72 17.22 -2.86
CA ALA A 178 -8.02 18.35 -3.46
C ALA A 178 -8.43 19.67 -2.81
N PHE A 179 -9.73 19.92 -2.63
CA PHE A 179 -10.24 21.10 -1.95
C PHE A 179 -9.65 21.25 -0.53
N ILE A 180 -9.64 20.17 0.24
CA ILE A 180 -9.14 20.19 1.63
C ILE A 180 -7.62 20.45 1.66
N LEU A 181 -6.85 19.81 0.77
CA LEU A 181 -5.40 19.97 0.70
C LEU A 181 -4.96 21.37 0.26
N LEU A 182 -5.73 22.00 -0.62
CA LEU A 182 -5.48 23.35 -1.14
C LEU A 182 -5.90 24.44 -0.14
N ALA A 183 -6.88 24.16 0.72
CA ALA A 183 -7.38 25.10 1.70
C ALA A 183 -6.37 25.31 2.86
N ARG A 184 -5.56 26.38 2.77
CA ARG A 184 -4.55 26.76 3.79
C ARG A 184 -5.10 26.84 5.21
N ARG A 185 -6.38 27.21 5.38
CA ARG A 185 -7.07 27.28 6.68
C ARG A 185 -7.12 25.96 7.46
N PHE A 186 -6.99 24.83 6.76
CA PHE A 186 -7.04 23.49 7.35
C PHE A 186 -5.67 22.97 7.81
N ARG A 187 -4.60 23.72 7.53
CA ARG A 187 -3.27 23.39 8.02
C ARG A 187 -3.12 23.77 9.50
N PRO A 188 -2.25 23.08 10.26
CA PRO A 188 -1.93 23.45 11.64
C PRO A 188 -1.50 24.91 11.76
N ARG A 189 -2.05 25.64 12.74
CA ARG A 189 -1.64 27.01 13.05
C ARG A 189 -0.45 26.96 14.01
N GLY A 190 0.70 27.48 13.58
CA GLY A 190 1.92 27.59 14.39
C GLY A 190 2.78 26.33 14.46
N ALA A 191 4.09 26.52 14.73
CA ALA A 191 5.09 25.45 14.85
C ALA A 191 4.94 24.57 16.11
N THR A 192 4.05 24.94 17.03
CA THR A 192 4.05 24.47 18.42
C THR A 192 3.21 23.22 18.69
N THR A 193 2.33 22.78 17.79
CA THR A 193 1.56 21.53 18.00
C THR A 193 2.25 20.28 17.46
N ALA A 194 3.14 20.41 16.47
CA ALA A 194 3.92 19.30 15.95
C ALA A 194 5.12 18.94 16.84
N VAL A 195 5.80 19.97 17.39
CA VAL A 195 7.02 19.79 18.21
C VAL A 195 6.68 19.33 19.64
N ALA A 196 5.52 19.72 20.20
CA ALA A 196 5.15 19.41 21.59
C ALA A 196 4.70 17.96 21.84
N ARG A 197 4.53 17.12 20.81
CA ARG A 197 4.16 15.70 20.92
C ARG A 197 5.17 14.74 20.26
N GLY A 198 6.45 15.12 20.20
CA GLY A 198 7.51 14.26 19.66
C GLY A 198 7.54 14.13 18.13
N GLY A 199 6.86 15.01 17.41
CA GLY A 199 6.81 15.03 15.95
C GLY A 199 7.86 15.95 15.34
N VAL A 200 9.13 15.52 15.29
CA VAL A 200 10.14 16.23 14.49
C VAL A 200 10.94 15.26 13.66
N HIS A 201 10.43 14.83 12.49
CA HIS A 201 11.27 14.35 11.38
C HIS A 201 10.54 14.62 10.03
N GLN A 202 11.27 14.91 8.95
CA GLN A 202 10.72 15.67 7.80
C GLN A 202 11.05 15.06 6.43
N HIS A 203 11.55 13.83 6.36
CA HIS A 203 12.06 13.27 5.10
C HIS A 203 11.39 11.93 4.76
N PRO A 204 10.42 11.92 3.83
CA PRO A 204 9.95 10.66 3.25
C PRO A 204 11.12 9.92 2.60
N ARG A 205 11.01 8.60 2.49
CA ARG A 205 12.01 7.78 1.78
C ARG A 205 12.19 8.27 0.34
N ALA A 206 13.32 7.97 -0.29
CA ALA A 206 13.53 8.34 -1.69
C ALA A 206 12.44 7.72 -2.59
N PRO A 207 12.04 8.37 -3.70
CA PRO A 207 10.97 7.85 -4.56
C PRO A 207 11.22 6.41 -5.03
N LEU A 208 12.44 6.12 -5.49
CA LEU A 208 12.84 4.78 -5.91
C LEU A 208 12.70 3.75 -4.79
N GLU A 209 13.15 4.10 -3.58
CA GLU A 209 13.04 3.21 -2.42
C GLU A 209 11.58 2.92 -2.07
N ALA A 210 10.70 3.93 -2.14
CA ALA A 210 9.28 3.77 -1.90
C ALA A 210 8.59 2.91 -2.97
N ILE A 211 8.99 3.03 -4.24
CA ILE A 211 8.53 2.18 -5.34
C ILE A 211 8.95 0.73 -5.09
N MET A 212 10.23 0.49 -4.75
CA MET A 212 10.72 -0.86 -4.43
C MET A 212 9.94 -1.47 -3.25
N MET A 213 9.69 -0.68 -2.20
CA MET A 213 8.91 -1.15 -1.06
C MET A 213 7.46 -1.48 -1.45
N ALA A 214 6.84 -0.71 -2.36
CA ALA A 214 5.50 -0.98 -2.84
C ALA A 214 5.42 -2.31 -3.59
N VAL A 215 6.35 -2.55 -4.53
CA VAL A 215 6.43 -3.81 -5.29
C VAL A 215 6.67 -4.99 -4.35
N VAL A 216 7.65 -4.89 -3.44
CA VAL A 216 7.95 -5.99 -2.52
C VAL A 216 6.79 -6.21 -1.53
N ALA A 217 6.11 -5.16 -1.05
CA ALA A 217 4.93 -5.31 -0.20
C ALA A 217 3.80 -6.04 -0.92
N ALA A 218 3.51 -5.70 -2.19
CA ALA A 218 2.51 -6.40 -2.99
C ALA A 218 2.84 -7.89 -3.15
N LEU A 219 4.12 -8.22 -3.42
CA LEU A 219 4.58 -9.61 -3.53
C LEU A 219 4.52 -10.38 -2.20
N LEU A 220 4.92 -9.76 -1.09
CA LEU A 220 4.93 -10.41 0.22
C LEU A 220 3.53 -10.61 0.80
N LEU A 221 2.57 -9.75 0.47
CA LEU A 221 1.19 -9.90 0.91
C LEU A 221 0.45 -11.01 0.17
N TRP A 222 0.85 -11.34 -1.07
CA TRP A 222 0.22 -12.37 -1.88
C TRP A 222 0.13 -13.75 -1.18
N PRO A 223 1.23 -14.35 -0.69
CA PRO A 223 1.15 -15.64 -0.02
C PRO A 223 0.35 -15.58 1.28
N VAL A 224 0.36 -14.44 2.00
CA VAL A 224 -0.44 -14.24 3.21
C VAL A 224 -1.94 -14.30 2.88
N ILE A 225 -2.36 -13.62 1.82
CA ILE A 225 -3.75 -13.60 1.37
C ILE A 225 -4.19 -14.97 0.87
N ARG A 226 -3.35 -15.66 0.07
CA ARG A 226 -3.64 -17.02 -0.39
C ARG A 226 -3.78 -18.00 0.78
N ALA A 227 -2.89 -17.93 1.76
CA ALA A 227 -2.94 -18.80 2.94
C ALA A 227 -4.18 -18.54 3.80
N VAL A 228 -4.45 -17.28 4.14
CA VAL A 228 -5.61 -16.92 4.98
C VAL A 228 -6.91 -17.18 4.23
N GLY A 229 -7.03 -16.71 2.99
CA GLY A 229 -8.24 -16.91 2.17
C GLY A 229 -8.51 -18.39 1.89
N GLY A 230 -7.47 -19.18 1.58
CA GLY A 230 -7.60 -20.62 1.38
C GLY A 230 -7.98 -21.36 2.66
N SER A 231 -7.50 -20.90 3.83
CA SER A 231 -7.89 -21.48 5.13
C SER A 231 -9.35 -21.19 5.46
N ILE A 232 -9.80 -19.95 5.24
CA ILE A 232 -11.22 -19.58 5.43
C ILE A 232 -12.10 -20.36 4.45
N GLY A 233 -11.70 -20.46 3.18
CA GLY A 233 -12.44 -21.23 2.18
C GLY A 233 -12.53 -22.72 2.49
N ALA A 234 -11.47 -23.31 3.05
CA ALA A 234 -11.51 -24.70 3.51
C ALA A 234 -12.48 -24.88 4.69
N ILE A 235 -12.54 -23.91 5.60
CA ILE A 235 -13.49 -23.89 6.72
C ILE A 235 -14.93 -23.72 6.19
N GLU A 236 -15.16 -22.78 5.28
CA GLU A 236 -16.46 -22.56 4.63
C GLU A 236 -16.96 -23.82 3.93
N HIS A 237 -16.08 -24.50 3.18
CA HIS A 237 -16.39 -25.76 2.52
C HIS A 237 -16.74 -26.86 3.52
N TRP A 238 -16.03 -26.93 4.66
CA TRP A 238 -16.34 -27.85 5.74
C TRP A 238 -17.75 -27.64 6.31
N PHE A 239 -18.20 -26.39 6.41
CA PHE A 239 -19.55 -26.04 6.84
C PHE A 239 -20.61 -26.16 5.73
N GLY A 240 -20.27 -26.73 4.57
CA GLY A 240 -21.19 -26.95 3.44
C GLY A 240 -21.52 -25.69 2.64
N THR A 241 -20.77 -24.61 2.84
CA THR A 241 -20.90 -23.39 2.03
C THR A 241 -20.00 -23.48 0.80
N SER A 242 -20.49 -22.98 -0.34
CA SER A 242 -19.72 -22.97 -1.59
C SER A 242 -19.23 -21.57 -1.90
N ASN A 243 -17.93 -21.48 -2.24
CA ASN A 243 -17.32 -20.22 -2.60
C ASN A 243 -17.50 -19.97 -4.09
N PRO A 244 -17.97 -18.78 -4.49
CA PRO A 244 -18.11 -18.45 -5.91
C PRO A 244 -16.72 -18.39 -6.55
N ALA A 245 -16.64 -18.82 -7.81
CA ALA A 245 -15.41 -18.79 -8.59
C ALA A 245 -14.81 -17.37 -8.70
N VAL A 246 -15.67 -16.35 -8.71
CA VAL A 246 -15.28 -14.93 -8.74
C VAL A 246 -15.84 -14.21 -7.52
N GLY A 247 -14.96 -13.79 -6.62
CA GLY A 247 -15.35 -13.19 -5.35
C GLY A 247 -15.80 -11.72 -5.41
N HIS A 248 -15.70 -11.06 -6.58
CA HIS A 248 -15.92 -9.62 -6.72
C HIS A 248 -16.78 -9.29 -7.95
N GLN A 249 -17.86 -8.53 -7.75
CA GLN A 249 -18.88 -8.28 -8.78
C GLN A 249 -18.35 -7.53 -10.02
N THR A 250 -17.38 -6.62 -9.85
CA THR A 250 -16.74 -5.93 -10.99
C THR A 250 -15.96 -6.88 -11.89
N ILE A 251 -15.26 -7.86 -11.31
CA ILE A 251 -14.49 -8.84 -12.09
C ILE A 251 -15.45 -9.78 -12.81
N ASP A 252 -16.50 -10.24 -12.12
CA ASP A 252 -17.55 -11.08 -12.71
C ASP A 252 -18.20 -10.40 -13.93
N ALA A 253 -18.48 -9.10 -13.84
CA ALA A 253 -19.02 -8.33 -14.97
C ALA A 253 -18.02 -8.17 -16.13
N LEU A 254 -16.73 -7.97 -15.83
CA LEU A 254 -15.68 -7.88 -16.84
C LEU A 254 -15.51 -9.19 -17.61
N LEU A 255 -15.62 -10.33 -16.93
CA LEU A 255 -15.55 -11.66 -17.54
C LEU A 255 -16.77 -11.96 -18.41
N LYS A 256 -17.98 -11.64 -17.91
CA LYS A 256 -19.23 -11.87 -18.64
C LYS A 256 -19.36 -11.03 -19.91
N ALA A 257 -18.90 -9.78 -19.87
CA ALA A 257 -19.00 -8.87 -21.00
C ALA A 257 -17.85 -9.07 -22.01
N GLY A 258 -16.63 -9.35 -21.54
CA GLY A 258 -15.45 -9.52 -22.40
C GLY A 258 -14.92 -8.21 -23.02
N ALA A 259 -13.70 -8.26 -23.56
CA ALA A 259 -12.96 -7.07 -23.99
C ALA A 259 -13.53 -6.33 -25.22
N HIS A 260 -14.55 -6.88 -25.87
CA HIS A 260 -15.25 -6.25 -26.98
C HIS A 260 -16.32 -5.25 -26.52
N ASP A 261 -16.73 -5.31 -25.24
CA ASP A 261 -17.63 -4.32 -24.66
C ASP A 261 -16.93 -2.94 -24.60
N PRO A 262 -17.55 -1.86 -25.11
CA PRO A 262 -16.92 -0.54 -25.18
C PRO A 262 -16.56 0.05 -23.80
N TRP A 263 -17.19 -0.41 -22.72
CA TRP A 263 -16.96 0.07 -21.36
C TRP A 263 -15.86 -0.71 -20.62
N TRP A 264 -15.39 -1.82 -21.19
CA TRP A 264 -14.46 -2.75 -20.54
C TRP A 264 -13.16 -2.07 -20.07
N TRP A 265 -12.50 -1.35 -20.99
CA TRP A 265 -11.25 -0.63 -20.66
C TRP A 265 -11.45 0.49 -19.65
N LEU A 266 -12.61 1.14 -19.69
CA LEU A 266 -12.94 2.22 -18.76
C LEU A 266 -13.21 1.68 -17.35
N THR A 267 -13.90 0.54 -17.24
CA THR A 267 -14.07 -0.17 -15.96
C THR A 267 -12.72 -0.61 -15.39
N ILE A 268 -11.80 -1.14 -16.20
CA ILE A 268 -10.46 -1.51 -15.74
C ILE A 268 -9.65 -0.29 -15.29
N ALA A 269 -9.62 0.77 -16.09
CA ALA A 269 -8.92 2.00 -15.71
C ALA A 269 -9.46 2.57 -14.40
N SER A 270 -10.78 2.52 -14.21
CA SER A 270 -11.43 2.91 -12.97
C SER A 270 -10.97 2.04 -11.79
N ALA A 271 -11.06 0.71 -11.91
CA ALA A 271 -10.75 -0.22 -10.83
C ALA A 271 -9.24 -0.32 -10.49
N VAL A 272 -8.36 -0.20 -11.49
CA VAL A 272 -6.91 -0.43 -11.33
C VAL A 272 -6.14 0.86 -11.06
N VAL A 273 -6.64 2.02 -11.50
CA VAL A 273 -5.93 3.30 -11.37
C VAL A 273 -6.70 4.27 -10.50
N LEU A 274 -7.94 4.61 -10.90
CA LEU A 274 -8.68 5.67 -10.24
C LEU A 274 -9.07 5.30 -8.80
N ALA A 275 -9.58 4.09 -8.59
CA ALA A 275 -9.97 3.59 -7.27
C ALA A 275 -8.79 3.57 -6.29
N PRO A 276 -7.62 2.97 -6.60
CA PRO A 276 -6.44 3.05 -5.73
C PRO A 276 -6.01 4.49 -5.40
N ILE A 277 -6.04 5.41 -6.37
CA ILE A 277 -5.68 6.81 -6.11
C ILE A 277 -6.69 7.43 -5.13
N ALA A 278 -7.99 7.33 -5.41
CA ALA A 278 -9.01 7.94 -4.56
C ALA A 278 -9.03 7.32 -3.15
N GLU A 279 -9.03 6.00 -3.07
CA GLU A 279 -9.12 5.27 -1.81
C GLU A 279 -7.90 5.52 -0.93
N GLU A 280 -6.67 5.48 -1.44
CA GLU A 280 -5.51 5.76 -0.60
C GLU A 280 -5.49 7.22 -0.09
N PHE A 281 -5.92 8.18 -0.90
CA PHE A 281 -6.06 9.58 -0.47
C PHE A 281 -7.12 9.75 0.62
N VAL A 282 -8.26 9.08 0.51
CA VAL A 282 -9.35 9.13 1.50
C VAL A 282 -8.98 8.36 2.78
N TYR A 283 -8.49 7.13 2.66
CA TYR A 283 -8.22 6.27 3.81
C TYR A 283 -6.88 6.58 4.48
N ARG A 284 -5.78 6.69 3.74
CA ARG A 284 -4.44 6.86 4.33
C ARG A 284 -4.15 8.33 4.57
N GLY A 285 -4.60 9.18 3.66
CA GLY A 285 -4.51 10.63 3.79
C GLY A 285 -5.48 11.16 4.85
N LEU A 286 -6.78 11.20 4.55
CA LEU A 286 -7.77 11.84 5.43
C LEU A 286 -8.02 11.04 6.72
N LEU A 287 -8.40 9.77 6.65
CA LEU A 287 -8.80 9.02 7.84
C LEU A 287 -7.63 8.64 8.75
N GLN A 288 -6.64 7.90 8.25
CA GLN A 288 -5.53 7.39 9.06
C GLN A 288 -4.70 8.53 9.68
N GLN A 289 -4.32 9.56 8.90
CA GLN A 289 -3.62 10.71 9.49
C GLN A 289 -4.55 11.58 10.34
N GLY A 290 -5.83 11.70 9.98
CA GLY A 290 -6.82 12.40 10.80
C GLY A 290 -6.96 11.80 12.19
N LEU A 291 -7.09 10.48 12.29
CA LEU A 291 -7.11 9.74 13.56
C LEU A 291 -5.80 9.91 14.33
N LYS A 292 -4.64 9.87 13.66
CA LYS A 292 -3.37 10.17 14.33
C LYS A 292 -3.31 11.60 14.86
N ALA A 293 -3.86 12.56 14.12
CA ALA A 293 -3.89 13.97 14.51
C ALA A 293 -4.81 14.24 15.71
N THR A 294 -5.80 13.40 16.00
CA THR A 294 -6.57 13.48 17.26
C THR A 294 -5.75 13.01 18.47
N GLY A 295 -4.67 12.26 18.25
CA GLY A 295 -3.82 11.69 19.29
C GLY A 295 -3.86 10.17 19.36
N LEU A 296 -4.58 9.47 18.47
CA LEU A 296 -4.52 8.00 18.43
C LEU A 296 -3.13 7.51 18.01
N GLY A 297 -2.69 6.42 18.62
CA GLY A 297 -1.46 5.75 18.24
C GLY A 297 -1.51 5.21 16.80
N THR A 298 -0.36 5.19 16.11
CA THR A 298 -0.26 4.78 14.70
C THR A 298 -0.86 3.41 14.42
N ARG A 299 -0.62 2.42 15.29
CA ARG A 299 -1.16 1.06 15.12
C ARG A 299 -2.69 1.03 15.18
N THR A 300 -3.26 1.72 16.16
CA THR A 300 -4.72 1.83 16.34
C THR A 300 -5.37 2.54 15.15
N ALA A 301 -4.76 3.63 14.67
CA ALA A 301 -5.25 4.35 13.50
C ALA A 301 -5.24 3.47 12.23
N ILE A 302 -4.19 2.65 12.02
CA ILE A 302 -4.14 1.69 10.90
C ILE A 302 -5.26 0.66 11.03
N VAL A 303 -5.45 0.06 12.21
CA VAL A 303 -6.47 -0.99 12.41
C VAL A 303 -7.88 -0.45 12.16
N ILE A 304 -8.23 0.70 12.75
CA ILE A 304 -9.55 1.33 12.54
C ILE A 304 -9.76 1.66 11.06
N THR A 305 -8.77 2.29 10.41
CA THR A 305 -8.85 2.63 8.99
C THR A 305 -9.02 1.38 8.13
N SER A 306 -8.32 0.29 8.45
CA SER A 306 -8.35 -0.96 7.69
C SER A 306 -9.67 -1.71 7.85
N PHE A 307 -10.24 -1.67 9.05
CA PHE A 307 -11.56 -2.26 9.31
C PHE A 307 -12.66 -1.50 8.55
N LEU A 308 -12.65 -0.16 8.63
CA LEU A 308 -13.58 0.68 7.88
C LEU A 308 -13.39 0.54 6.36
N PHE A 309 -12.16 0.36 5.90
CA PHE A 309 -11.88 0.05 4.50
C PHE A 309 -12.54 -1.28 4.11
N ALA A 310 -12.30 -2.36 4.83
CA ALA A 310 -12.87 -3.66 4.48
C ALA A 310 -14.40 -3.63 4.45
N ILE A 311 -15.05 -3.10 5.50
CA ILE A 311 -16.51 -3.26 5.65
C ILE A 311 -17.33 -2.48 4.62
N VAL A 312 -16.86 -1.34 4.12
CA VAL A 312 -17.61 -0.60 3.07
C VAL A 312 -17.65 -1.36 1.75
N HIS A 313 -16.75 -2.33 1.54
CA HIS A 313 -16.73 -3.15 0.33
C HIS A 313 -17.71 -4.32 0.39
N TRP A 314 -18.48 -4.48 1.49
CA TRP A 314 -19.47 -5.54 1.64
C TRP A 314 -20.38 -5.68 0.41
N GLY A 315 -20.85 -4.54 -0.14
CA GLY A 315 -21.73 -4.52 -1.31
C GLY A 315 -21.07 -4.89 -2.63
N ALA A 316 -19.74 -4.84 -2.74
CA ALA A 316 -18.98 -5.20 -3.94
C ALA A 316 -18.61 -6.69 -3.98
N LEU A 317 -18.65 -7.36 -2.84
CA LEU A 317 -18.35 -8.79 -2.69
C LEU A 317 -19.59 -9.64 -3.01
N THR A 318 -19.38 -10.78 -3.63
CA THR A 318 -20.43 -11.78 -3.88
C THR A 318 -20.82 -12.49 -2.58
N GLU A 319 -22.06 -12.94 -2.44
CA GLU A 319 -22.61 -13.45 -1.17
C GLU A 319 -21.76 -14.54 -0.49
N GLY A 320 -21.28 -15.52 -1.26
CA GLY A 320 -20.42 -16.60 -0.75
C GLY A 320 -18.92 -16.25 -0.63
N SER A 321 -18.48 -15.03 -0.97
CA SER A 321 -17.08 -14.62 -0.83
C SER A 321 -16.87 -13.56 0.26
N ARG A 322 -17.91 -13.14 0.97
CA ARG A 322 -17.86 -11.98 1.85
C ARG A 322 -16.82 -12.14 2.96
N LEU A 323 -16.78 -13.28 3.65
CA LEU A 323 -15.85 -13.48 4.76
C LEU A 323 -14.39 -13.50 4.30
N VAL A 324 -14.09 -14.26 3.25
CA VAL A 324 -12.76 -14.32 2.60
C VAL A 324 -12.36 -12.94 2.07
N GLY A 325 -13.27 -12.28 1.36
CA GLY A 325 -13.05 -10.98 0.73
C GLY A 325 -12.78 -9.87 1.74
N LEU A 326 -13.61 -9.74 2.78
CA LEU A 326 -13.42 -8.74 3.83
C LEU A 326 -12.13 -8.97 4.61
N THR A 327 -11.80 -10.24 4.91
CA THR A 327 -10.55 -10.58 5.60
C THR A 327 -9.34 -10.22 4.72
N THR A 328 -9.41 -10.53 3.42
CA THR A 328 -8.37 -10.17 2.45
C THR A 328 -8.19 -8.65 2.36
N LEU A 329 -9.28 -7.91 2.21
CA LEU A 329 -9.27 -6.45 2.15
C LEU A 329 -8.73 -5.84 3.45
N PHE A 330 -9.07 -6.39 4.61
CA PHE A 330 -8.52 -5.96 5.90
C PHE A 330 -7.01 -6.14 5.99
N ILE A 331 -6.49 -7.34 5.64
CA ILE A 331 -5.06 -7.65 5.67
C ILE A 331 -4.28 -6.72 4.74
N LEU A 332 -4.77 -6.56 3.52
CA LEU A 332 -4.18 -5.64 2.56
C LEU A 332 -4.22 -4.21 3.08
N ALA A 333 -5.34 -3.79 3.67
CA ALA A 333 -5.50 -2.45 4.18
C ALA A 333 -4.54 -2.12 5.32
N VAL A 334 -4.26 -3.09 6.18
CA VAL A 334 -3.20 -3.02 7.19
C VAL A 334 -1.84 -2.87 6.50
N GLY A 335 -1.56 -3.70 5.49
CA GLY A 335 -0.34 -3.67 4.69
C GLY A 335 -0.07 -2.29 4.06
N TRP A 336 -1.04 -1.72 3.35
CA TRP A 336 -0.95 -0.39 2.74
C TRP A 336 -0.83 0.73 3.78
N GLY A 337 -1.57 0.64 4.89
CA GLY A 337 -1.46 1.58 6.01
C GLY A 337 -0.05 1.58 6.62
N MET A 338 0.54 0.40 6.83
CA MET A 338 1.91 0.27 7.29
C MET A 338 2.93 0.73 6.23
N LEU A 339 2.70 0.46 4.94
CA LEU A 339 3.56 0.91 3.84
C LEU A 339 3.59 2.44 3.76
N TYR A 340 2.45 3.10 3.92
CA TYR A 340 2.38 4.56 3.99
C TYR A 340 3.20 5.10 5.15
N GLU A 341 2.98 4.54 6.35
CA GLU A 341 3.72 4.96 7.54
C GLU A 341 5.21 4.72 7.40
N ARG A 342 5.64 3.70 6.64
CA ARG A 342 7.05 3.32 6.42
C ARG A 342 7.77 4.11 5.35
N THR A 343 7.05 4.59 4.36
CA THR A 343 7.61 5.34 3.22
C THR A 343 7.46 6.83 3.37
N GLY A 344 6.43 7.29 4.10
CA GLY A 344 6.02 8.69 4.15
C GLY A 344 5.47 9.21 2.81
N ARG A 345 5.13 8.30 1.87
CA ARG A 345 4.63 8.64 0.53
C ARG A 345 3.33 7.94 0.25
N ILE A 346 2.30 8.72 -0.11
CA ILE A 346 1.01 8.15 -0.51
C ILE A 346 1.08 7.40 -1.84
N ALA A 347 2.03 7.76 -2.70
CA ALA A 347 2.28 7.04 -3.96
C ALA A 347 2.68 5.56 -3.76
N ALA A 348 3.29 5.21 -2.62
CA ALA A 348 3.71 3.84 -2.35
C ALA A 348 2.52 2.88 -2.14
N PRO A 349 1.57 3.13 -1.22
CA PRO A 349 0.36 2.31 -1.12
C PRO A 349 -0.51 2.41 -2.37
N VAL A 350 -0.59 3.56 -3.06
CA VAL A 350 -1.32 3.66 -4.35
C VAL A 350 -0.76 2.67 -5.36
N LEU A 351 0.56 2.62 -5.52
CA LEU A 351 1.19 1.69 -6.45
C LEU A 351 0.98 0.22 -6.03
N ALA A 352 1.16 -0.10 -4.75
CA ALA A 352 0.95 -1.47 -4.25
C ALA A 352 -0.51 -1.93 -4.42
N HIS A 353 -1.47 -1.02 -4.21
CA HIS A 353 -2.90 -1.27 -4.40
C HIS A 353 -3.23 -1.44 -5.90
N ALA A 354 -2.73 -0.57 -6.77
CA ALA A 354 -2.90 -0.71 -8.22
C ALA A 354 -2.31 -2.03 -8.75
N ILE A 355 -1.12 -2.44 -8.27
CA ILE A 355 -0.52 -3.73 -8.61
C ILE A 355 -1.45 -4.88 -8.18
N PHE A 356 -2.00 -4.84 -6.97
CA PHE A 356 -2.92 -5.86 -6.48
C PHE A 356 -4.18 -5.94 -7.35
N ASN A 357 -4.81 -4.80 -7.68
CA ASN A 357 -6.01 -4.77 -8.51
C ASN A 357 -5.71 -5.28 -9.93
N ALA A 358 -4.61 -4.83 -10.54
CA ALA A 358 -4.18 -5.29 -11.86
C ALA A 358 -3.92 -6.82 -11.87
N THR A 359 -3.27 -7.33 -10.83
CA THR A 359 -2.96 -8.77 -10.71
C THR A 359 -4.23 -9.60 -10.60
N ASN A 360 -5.23 -9.15 -9.83
CA ASN A 360 -6.51 -9.87 -9.75
C ASN A 360 -7.26 -9.87 -11.08
N VAL A 361 -7.27 -8.74 -11.81
CA VAL A 361 -7.83 -8.69 -13.15
C VAL A 361 -7.10 -9.67 -14.07
N LEU A 362 -5.77 -9.65 -14.09
CA LEU A 362 -4.97 -10.54 -14.93
C LEU A 362 -5.23 -12.02 -14.64
N ILE A 363 -5.26 -12.41 -13.36
CA ILE A 363 -5.53 -13.79 -12.94
C ILE A 363 -6.93 -14.21 -13.35
N ALA A 364 -7.92 -13.32 -13.23
CA ALA A 364 -9.29 -13.63 -13.59
C ALA A 364 -9.46 -13.95 -15.09
N PHE A 365 -8.64 -13.36 -15.97
CA PHE A 365 -8.70 -13.60 -17.42
C PHE A 365 -7.78 -14.73 -17.93
N ASN A 366 -6.88 -15.23 -17.09
CA ASN A 366 -5.99 -16.34 -17.41
C ASN A 366 -6.49 -17.71 -16.91
N ASN A 367 -7.58 -17.72 -16.15
CA ASN A 367 -8.32 -18.92 -15.73
C ASN A 367 -9.60 -19.03 -16.56
#